data_AF-A0AAD6IBV3-F1
#
_entry.id   AF-A0AAD6IBV3-F1
#
_cell.length_a   1.000
_cell.length_b   1.000
_cell.length_c   1.000
_cell.angle_alpha   90.00
_cell.angle_beta   90.00
_cell.angle_gamma   90.00
#
_symmetry.space_group_name_H-M   'P 1'
#
loop_
_entity.id
_entity.type
_entity.pdbx_description
1 polymer ?
#
loop_
_entity_poly.entity_id
_entity_poly.type
_entity_poly.pdbx_seq_one_letter_code
_entity_poly.pdbx_strand_id
1 'polypeptide(L)' 'MRGLARWILEKPVFKAWHSRSRRHLWLHGLAECGKTVLSSTVLDHVAKETNGLIISFFFDFSNSAKQTLDSMLRSLAF' A
#
# COMPACT_ATOMS: atom_id res chain seq x y z
N MET A 1 -18.21 -1.03 2.81
CA MET A 1 -17.08 -0.99 3.79
C MET A 1 -15.88 -0.11 3.40
N ARG A 2 -15.82 0.57 2.24
CA ARG A 2 -14.69 1.48 1.88
C ARG A 2 -14.55 2.73 2.76
N GLY A 3 -15.56 3.04 3.58
CA GLY A 3 -15.57 4.21 4.46
C GLY A 3 -14.60 4.10 5.64
N LEU A 4 -14.39 2.91 6.20
CA LEU A 4 -13.58 2.74 7.40
C LEU A 4 -12.11 3.03 7.11
N ALA A 5 -11.57 2.57 5.99
CA ALA A 5 -10.15 2.71 5.70
C ALA A 5 -9.67 4.15 5.45
N ARG A 6 -10.57 5.13 5.27
CA ARG A 6 -10.19 6.55 5.03
C ARG A 6 -9.58 7.23 6.24
N TRP A 7 -9.80 6.75 7.47
CA TRP A 7 -9.19 7.35 8.66
C TRP A 7 -7.66 7.36 8.60
N ILE A 8 -7.06 6.48 7.80
CA ILE A 8 -5.61 6.41 7.67
C ILE A 8 -5.02 7.63 6.96
N LEU A 9 -5.76 8.22 6.02
CA LEU A 9 -5.34 9.41 5.28
C LEU A 9 -5.21 10.64 6.20
N GLU A 10 -5.96 10.65 7.29
CA GLU A 10 -5.89 11.71 8.30
C GLU A 10 -4.75 11.53 9.30
N LYS A 11 -4.13 10.35 9.37
CA LYS A 11 -3.08 10.07 10.35
C LYS A 11 -1.82 10.89 10.04
N PRO A 12 -1.15 11.45 11.07
CA PRO A 12 0.11 12.19 10.89
C PRO A 12 1.19 11.39 10.15
N VAL A 13 1.24 10.07 10.38
CA VAL A 13 2.20 9.18 9.70
C VAL A 13 1.97 9.11 8.20
N PHE A 14 0.70 9.08 7.76
CA PHE A 14 0.36 9.14 6.34
C PHE A 14 0.72 10.51 5.77
N LYS A 15 0.32 11.60 6.43
CA LYS A 15 0.61 12.97 5.97
C LYS A 15 2.13 13.24 5.85
N ALA A 16 2.93 12.74 6.78
CA ALA A 16 4.39 12.85 6.74
C ALA A 16 5.02 11.98 5.62
N TRP A 17 4.45 10.81 5.34
CA TRP A 17 4.87 10.01 4.20
C TRP A 17 4.48 10.67 2.87
N HIS A 18 3.25 11.18 2.78
CA HIS A 18 2.71 11.84 1.61
C HIS A 18 3.46 13.13 1.25
N SER A 19 3.85 13.93 2.27
CA SER A 19 4.69 15.12 2.08
C SER A 19 6.15 14.82 1.76
N ARG A 20 6.51 13.55 1.57
CA ARG A 20 7.90 13.06 1.34
C ARG A 20 8.86 13.30 2.50
N SER A 21 8.38 13.76 3.66
CA SER A 21 9.20 13.87 4.88
C SER A 21 9.61 12.49 5.42
N ARG A 22 8.80 11.45 5.16
CA ARG A 22 9.13 10.05 5.42
C ARG A 22 9.10 9.24 4.14
N ARG A 23 10.11 8.40 3.91
CA ARG A 23 10.17 7.53 2.72
C ARG A 23 9.33 6.27 2.83
N HIS A 24 9.07 5.80 4.05
CA HIS A 24 8.36 4.55 4.29
C HIS A 24 7.14 4.79 5.17
N LEU A 25 6.02 4.18 4.79
CA LEU A 25 4.80 4.09 5.59
C LEU A 25 4.65 2.65 6.07
N TRP A 26 4.68 2.44 7.39
CA TRP A 26 4.51 1.12 7.98
C TRP A 26 3.08 0.96 8.51
N LEU A 27 2.34 -0.01 7.97
CA LEU A 27 1.00 -0.35 8.40
C LEU A 27 1.04 -1.62 9.25
N HIS A 28 1.10 -1.47 10.57
CA HIS A 28 1.02 -2.60 11.51
C HIS A 28 -0.40 -2.77 12.06
N GLY A 29 -0.79 -4.01 12.29
CA GLY A 29 -2.07 -4.37 12.91
C GLY A 29 -2.18 -5.87 13.10
N LEU A 30 -3.14 -6.33 13.89
CA LEU A 30 -3.43 -7.75 14.08
C LEU A 30 -3.79 -8.42 12.75
N ALA A 31 -3.56 -9.73 12.64
CA ALA A 31 -4.07 -10.51 11.50
C ALA A 31 -5.56 -10.23 11.29
N GLU A 32 -6.01 -10.24 10.04
CA GLU A 32 -7.42 -9.99 9.66
C GLU A 32 -7.99 -8.58 9.91
N CYS A 33 -7.23 -7.62 10.46
CA CYS A 33 -7.69 -6.23 10.64
C CYS A 33 -7.82 -5.40 9.33
N GLY A 34 -7.86 -6.03 8.16
CA GLY A 34 -8.10 -5.32 6.90
C GLY A 34 -6.92 -4.49 6.38
N LYS A 35 -5.67 -4.90 6.68
CA LYS A 35 -4.44 -4.25 6.17
C LYS A 35 -4.44 -4.08 4.64
N THR A 36 -4.98 -5.06 3.92
CA THR A 36 -5.16 -4.99 2.46
C THR A 36 -6.09 -3.86 2.04
N VAL A 37 -7.20 -3.64 2.77
CA VAL A 37 -8.17 -2.56 2.49
C VAL A 37 -7.58 -1.19 2.80
N LEU A 38 -6.75 -1.08 3.85
CA LEU A 38 -6.02 0.15 4.15
C LEU A 38 -4.99 0.46 3.04
N SER A 39 -4.25 -0.54 2.59
CA SER A 39 -3.24 -0.40 1.54
C SER A 39 -3.87 -0.01 0.20
N SER A 40 -4.99 -0.63 -0.18
CA SER A 40 -5.73 -0.25 -1.39
C SER A 40 -6.26 1.19 -1.31
N THR A 41 -6.73 1.62 -0.14
CA THR A 41 -7.23 3.00 0.05
C THR A 41 -6.11 4.03 -0.11
N VAL A 42 -4.90 3.72 0.38
CA VAL A 42 -3.72 4.57 0.16
C VAL A 42 -3.37 4.63 -1.32
N LEU A 43 -3.31 3.49 -2.01
CA LEU A 43 -3.00 3.44 -3.45
C LEU A 43 -4.05 4.20 -4.27
N ASP A 44 -5.34 4.00 -4.00
CA ASP A 44 -6.44 4.70 -4.67
C ASP A 44 -6.35 6.23 -4.50
N HIS A 45 -5.90 6.69 -3.33
CA HIS A 45 -5.74 8.11 -3.07
C HIS A 45 -4.55 8.69 -3.85
N VAL A 46 -3.39 8.03 -3.78
CA VAL A 46 -2.19 8.46 -4.51
C VAL A 46 -2.40 8.42 -6.02
N ALA A 47 -3.13 7.42 -6.53
CA ALA A 47 -3.49 7.29 -7.95
C ALA A 47 -4.40 8.42 -8.45
N LYS A 48 -5.18 9.05 -7.56
CA LYS A 48 -6.02 10.20 -7.93
C LYS A 48 -5.26 11.52 -7.90
N GLU A 49 -4.24 11.63 -7.05
CA GLU A 49 -3.49 12.87 -6.89
C GLU A 49 -2.27 12.95 -7.82
N THR A 50 -1.77 11.80 -8.28
CA THR A 50 -0.58 11.74 -9.14
C THR A 50 -0.92 11.35 -10.57
N ASN A 51 -0.33 12.06 -11.53
CA ASN A 51 -0.31 11.67 -12.93
C ASN A 51 0.87 10.73 -13.27
N GLY A 52 1.67 10.36 -12.27
CA GLY A 52 2.83 9.49 -12.40
C GLY A 52 2.51 8.00 -12.35
N LEU A 53 3.51 7.18 -12.68
CA LEU A 53 3.41 5.73 -12.59
C LEU A 53 3.40 5.28 -11.12
N ILE A 54 2.38 4.51 -10.74
CA ILE A 54 2.32 3.84 -9.45
C ILE A 54 2.54 2.36 -9.68
N ILE A 55 3.56 1.80 -9.02
CA ILE A 55 3.79 0.37 -9.02
C ILE A 55 3.43 -0.18 -7.65
N SER A 56 2.62 -1.23 -7.62
CA SER A 56 2.17 -1.88 -6.38
C SER A 56 2.39 -3.39 -6.48
N PHE A 57 2.96 -3.98 -5.43
CA PHE A 57 3.14 -5.41 -5.31
C PHE A 57 2.69 -5.86 -3.93
N PHE A 58 1.94 -6.96 -3.88
CA PHE A 58 1.43 -7.55 -2.64
C PHE A 58 1.99 -8.97 -2.49
N PHE A 59 2.76 -9.19 -1.43
CA PHE A 59 3.16 -10.52 -1.01
C PHE A 59 1.94 -11.26 -0.46
N ASP A 60 1.66 -12.43 -1.03
CA ASP A 60 0.50 -13.25 -0.67
C ASP A 60 0.98 -14.62 -0.16
N PHE A 61 0.76 -14.89 1.11
CA PHE A 61 1.15 -16.14 1.75
C PHE A 61 0.35 -17.35 1.24
N SER A 62 -0.80 -17.13 0.60
CA SER A 62 -1.60 -18.21 -0.01
C SER A 62 -1.13 -18.56 -1.43
N ASN A 63 -0.37 -17.68 -2.08
CA ASN A 63 0.10 -17.85 -3.45
C ASN A 63 1.62 -17.93 -3.49
N SER A 64 2.15 -19.14 -3.64
CA SER A 64 3.60 -19.41 -3.71
C SER A 64 4.32 -18.61 -4.81
N ALA A 65 3.63 -18.28 -5.90
CA ALA A 65 4.20 -17.45 -6.97
C ALA A 65 4.41 -15.98 -6.54
N LYS A 66 3.79 -15.51 -5.45
CA LYS A 66 3.95 -14.14 -4.91
C LYS A 66 4.83 -14.09 -3.65
N GLN A 67 5.60 -15.15 -3.39
CA GLN A 67 6.44 -15.26 -2.20
C GLN A 67 7.93 -15.02 -2.47
N THR A 68 8.32 -14.90 -3.74
CA THR A 68 9.73 -14.73 -4.13
C THR A 68 10.05 -13.29 -4.51
N LEU A 69 11.29 -12.87 -4.25
CA LEU A 69 11.81 -11.58 -4.68
C LEU A 69 11.82 -11.47 -6.22
N ASP A 70 12.12 -12.57 -6.92
CA ASP A 70 12.07 -12.65 -8.38
C ASP A 70 10.69 -12.26 -8.93
N SER A 71 9.61 -12.81 -8.35
CA SER A 71 8.25 -12.46 -8.77
C SER A 71 7.90 -11.00 -8.52
N MET A 72 8.39 -10.41 -7.42
CA MET A 72 8.25 -8.96 -7.18
C MET A 72 8.98 -8.15 -8.23
N LEU A 73 10.25 -8.49 -8.52
CA LEU A 73 11.08 -7.77 -9.49
C LEU A 73 10.51 -7.88 -10.92
N ARG A 74 9.99 -9.05 -11.30
CA ARG A 74 9.29 -9.23 -12.59
C ARG A 74 8.04 -8.37 -12.71
N SER A 75 7.29 -8.19 -11.63
CA SER A 75 6.12 -7.31 -11.60
C SER A 75 6.47 -5.82 -11.64
N LEU A 76 7.73 -5.45 -11.36
CA LEU A 76 8.23 -4.07 -11.43
C LEU A 76 8.83 -3.73 -12.80
N ALA A 77 9.26 -4.74 -13.55
CA ALA A 77 9.96 -4.59 -14.83
C ALA A 77 9.04 -4.54 -16.06
N PHE A 78 7.75 -4.88 -15.89
CA PHE A 78 6.70 -4.82 -16.92
C PHE A 78 5.70 -3.72 -16.60
#